data_AF-A0A9E4CZ27-F1
#
_entry.id   AF-A0A9E4CZ27-F1
#
_cell.length_a   1.000
_cell.length_b   1.000
_cell.length_c   1.000
_cell.angle_alpha   90.00
_cell.angle_beta   90.00
_cell.angle_gamma   90.00
#
_symmetry.space_group_name_H-M   'P 1'
#
loop_
_entity.id
_entity.type
_entity.pdbx_description
1 polymer ?
#
loop_
_entity_poly.entity_id
_entity_poly.type
_entity_poly.pdbx_seq_one_letter_code
_entity_poly.pdbx_strand_id
1 'polypeptide(L)'
;HTPGEHHLGTQHTLANFETAFYRALTADNASYEQWSEEGSRDAAQRANEMWQRELAAYEAPPIDDAIADELTEFVVRRRTELAEAR
;
A
#
# COMPACT_ATOMS: atom_id res chain seq x y z
N HIS A 1 -32.58 -12.34 -14.13
CA HIS A 1 -32.65 -10.88 -14.19
C HIS A 1 -33.62 -10.46 -15.25
N THR A 2 -34.57 -9.59 -14.88
CA THR A 2 -35.52 -8.97 -15.79
C THR A 2 -35.12 -7.50 -16.05
N PRO A 3 -35.57 -6.89 -17.16
CA PRO A 3 -35.32 -5.47 -17.41
C PRO A 3 -35.83 -4.58 -16.25
N GLY A 4 -34.97 -3.71 -15.74
CA GLY A 4 -35.28 -2.81 -14.61
C GLY A 4 -34.80 -3.29 -13.24
N GLU A 5 -34.29 -4.52 -13.13
CA GLU A 5 -33.65 -5.02 -11.90
C GLU A 5 -32.16 -4.63 -11.81
N HIS A 6 -31.60 -4.68 -10.61
CA HIS A 6 -30.17 -4.43 -10.37
C HIS A 6 -29.37 -5.72 -10.12
N HIS A 7 -28.06 -5.65 -10.35
CA HIS A 7 -27.15 -6.78 -10.17
C HIS A 7 -26.38 -6.77 -8.84
N LEU A 8 -26.72 -5.91 -7.88
CA LEU A 8 -25.96 -5.81 -6.64
C LEU A 8 -26.05 -7.07 -5.76
N GLY A 9 -27.24 -7.68 -5.66
CA GLY A 9 -27.51 -8.84 -4.78
C GLY A 9 -27.48 -10.22 -5.44
N THR A 10 -26.92 -10.33 -6.65
CA THR A 10 -26.93 -11.60 -7.39
C THR A 10 -25.89 -12.57 -6.83
N GLN A 11 -26.14 -13.87 -6.95
CA GLN A 11 -25.14 -14.88 -6.55
C GLN A 11 -23.80 -14.64 -7.25
N HIS A 12 -23.82 -14.29 -8.54
CA HIS A 12 -22.61 -13.98 -9.29
C HIS A 12 -21.86 -12.78 -8.69
N THR A 13 -22.55 -11.68 -8.42
CA THR A 13 -21.92 -10.47 -7.86
C THR A 13 -21.36 -10.74 -6.48
N LEU A 14 -22.12 -11.41 -5.60
CA LEU A 14 -21.66 -11.74 -4.25
C LEU A 14 -20.44 -12.68 -4.26
N ALA A 15 -20.42 -13.67 -5.15
CA ALA A 15 -19.30 -14.61 -5.26
C ALA A 15 -18.00 -14.00 -5.79
N ASN A 16 -18.08 -12.89 -6.53
CA ASN A 16 -16.93 -12.31 -7.23
C ASN A 16 -16.52 -10.92 -6.72
N PHE A 17 -17.37 -10.22 -5.95
CA PHE A 17 -17.17 -8.81 -5.60
C PHE A 17 -15.82 -8.54 -4.90
N GLU A 18 -15.38 -9.43 -4.01
CA GLU A 18 -14.15 -9.21 -3.24
C GLU A 18 -12.87 -9.31 -4.09
N THR A 19 -12.88 -10.10 -5.16
CA THR A 19 -11.67 -10.45 -5.93
C THR A 19 -11.68 -9.87 -7.35
N ALA A 20 -12.85 -9.56 -7.91
CA ALA A 20 -12.98 -9.07 -9.28
C ALA A 20 -12.74 -7.56 -9.43
N PHE A 21 -12.68 -6.80 -8.33
CA PHE A 21 -12.50 -5.36 -8.36
C PHE A 21 -11.24 -4.92 -7.61
N TYR A 22 -10.41 -4.12 -8.28
CA TYR A 22 -9.32 -3.43 -7.63
C TYR A 22 -9.87 -2.28 -6.76
N ARG A 23 -9.43 -2.23 -5.50
CA ARG A 23 -9.74 -1.13 -4.58
C ARG A 23 -8.55 -0.18 -4.54
N ALA A 24 -8.72 1.01 -5.13
CA ALA A 24 -7.69 2.03 -5.11
C ALA A 24 -7.49 2.56 -3.69
N LEU A 25 -6.25 2.50 -3.20
CA LEU A 25 -5.85 2.90 -1.85
C LEU A 25 -6.11 4.38 -1.53
N THR A 26 -5.96 5.26 -2.52
CA THR A 26 -6.02 6.72 -2.35
C THR A 26 -7.31 7.34 -2.91
N ALA A 27 -8.18 6.56 -3.52
CA ALA A 27 -9.46 7.04 -4.03
C ALA A 27 -10.43 7.28 -2.88
N ASP A 28 -11.27 8.30 -3.04
CA ASP A 28 -12.40 8.56 -2.17
C ASP A 28 -13.67 8.43 -3.02
N ASN A 29 -14.52 7.48 -2.66
CA ASN A 29 -15.75 7.17 -3.38
C ASN A 29 -16.99 7.56 -2.55
N ALA A 30 -16.83 8.41 -1.53
CA ALA A 30 -17.93 8.98 -0.78
C ALA A 30 -18.73 9.95 -1.65
N SER A 31 -19.97 10.26 -1.23
CA SER A 31 -20.71 11.40 -1.77
C SER A 31 -19.94 12.71 -1.54
N TYR A 32 -20.23 13.74 -2.33
CA TYR A 32 -19.63 15.07 -2.15
C TYR A 32 -19.86 15.61 -0.74
N GLU A 33 -21.07 15.46 -0.20
CA GLU A 33 -21.46 15.96 1.11
C GLU A 33 -20.59 15.35 2.21
N GLN A 34 -20.46 14.02 2.23
CA GLN A 34 -19.60 13.30 3.16
C GLN A 34 -18.13 13.71 3.01
N TRP A 35 -17.59 13.72 1.78
CA TRP A 35 -16.20 14.16 1.54
C TRP A 35 -15.96 15.59 2.04
N SER A 36 -16.95 16.48 1.87
CA SER A 36 -16.87 17.86 2.32
C SER A 36 -16.85 17.96 3.83
N GLU A 37 -17.76 17.26 4.51
CA GLU A 37 -17.84 17.18 5.98
C GLU A 37 -16.59 16.55 6.61
N GLU A 38 -15.96 15.59 5.92
CA GLU A 38 -14.71 14.93 6.33
C GLU A 38 -13.44 15.75 6.00
N GLY A 39 -13.59 17.02 5.63
CA GLY A 39 -12.49 17.95 5.47
C GLY A 39 -11.95 18.07 4.04
N SER A 40 -12.70 17.61 3.04
CA SER A 40 -12.44 17.85 1.63
C SER A 40 -11.04 17.42 1.16
N ARG A 41 -10.56 16.28 1.67
CA ARG A 41 -9.18 15.85 1.47
C ARG A 41 -8.91 15.48 0.01
N ASP A 42 -7.77 15.90 -0.52
CA ASP A 42 -7.31 15.44 -1.83
C ASP A 42 -6.56 14.10 -1.74
N ALA A 43 -6.23 13.53 -2.90
CA ALA A 43 -5.52 12.25 -2.96
C ALA A 43 -4.11 12.30 -2.38
N ALA A 44 -3.42 13.44 -2.46
CA ALA A 44 -2.06 13.61 -1.94
C ALA A 44 -2.07 13.66 -0.40
N GLN A 45 -3.05 14.33 0.20
CA GLN A 45 -3.25 14.37 1.65
C GLN A 45 -3.62 13.00 2.21
N ARG A 46 -4.43 12.21 1.51
CA ARG A 46 -4.70 10.82 1.91
C ARG A 46 -3.45 9.95 1.78
N ALA A 47 -2.75 10.01 0.65
CA ALA A 47 -1.51 9.27 0.46
C ALA A 47 -0.45 9.62 1.51
N ASN A 48 -0.36 10.90 1.92
CA ASN A 48 0.58 11.38 2.92
C ASN A 48 0.38 10.73 4.29
N GLU A 49 -0.86 10.57 4.72
CA GLU A 49 -1.18 9.88 5.96
C GLU A 49 -0.89 8.38 5.87
N MET A 50 -1.25 7.77 4.73
CA MET A 50 -1.05 6.33 4.53
C MET A 50 0.40 5.93 4.68
N TRP A 51 1.35 6.57 3.97
CA TRP A 51 2.75 6.16 4.08
C TRP A 51 3.32 6.33 5.49
N GLN A 52 2.88 7.36 6.23
CA GLN A 52 3.33 7.57 7.62
C GLN A 52 2.84 6.45 8.52
N ARG A 53 1.57 6.05 8.36
CA ARG A 53 0.99 4.93 9.09
C ARG A 53 1.70 3.61 8.74
N GLU A 54 1.89 3.32 7.46
CA GLU A 54 2.57 2.09 7.04
C GLU A 54 4.02 2.03 7.56
N LEU A 55 4.73 3.17 7.55
CA LEU A 55 6.09 3.24 8.10
C LEU A 55 6.10 3.07 9.63
N ALA A 56 5.13 3.64 10.34
CA ALA A 56 5.01 3.48 11.78
C ALA A 56 4.62 2.05 12.20
N ALA A 57 3.88 1.33 11.35
CA ALA A 57 3.46 -0.05 11.58
C ALA A 57 4.44 -1.10 11.03
N TYR A 58 5.47 -0.67 10.30
CA TYR A 58 6.41 -1.59 9.66
C TYR A 58 7.23 -2.37 10.70
N GLU A 59 7.16 -3.69 10.62
CA GLU A 59 8.05 -4.61 11.33
C GLU A 59 8.99 -5.25 10.31
N ALA A 60 10.30 -5.11 10.53
CA ALA A 60 11.30 -5.72 9.67
C ALA A 60 11.19 -7.25 9.72
N PRO A 61 11.05 -7.95 8.57
CA PRO A 61 11.10 -9.40 8.56
C PRO A 61 12.42 -9.92 9.13
N PRO A 62 12.42 -11.03 9.88
CA PRO A 62 13.65 -11.57 10.43
C PRO A 62 14.61 -11.99 9.31
N ILE A 63 15.89 -11.69 9.51
CA ILE A 63 17.02 -12.18 8.73
C ILE A 63 17.94 -12.94 9.66
N ASP A 64 18.63 -13.97 9.14
CA ASP A 64 19.66 -14.68 9.90
C ASP A 64 20.83 -13.74 10.23
N ASP A 65 21.27 -13.74 11.49
CA ASP A 65 22.30 -12.81 11.98
C ASP A 65 23.63 -12.99 11.24
N ALA A 66 24.04 -14.23 10.91
CA ALA A 66 25.29 -14.47 10.19
C ALA A 66 25.22 -13.93 8.76
N ILE A 67 24.06 -14.01 8.11
CA ILE A 67 23.83 -13.40 6.80
C ILE A 67 23.87 -11.87 6.91
N ALA A 68 23.22 -11.29 7.92
CA ALA A 68 23.20 -9.84 8.13
C ALA A 68 24.62 -9.26 8.36
N ASP A 69 25.44 -9.99 9.12
CA ASP A 69 26.83 -9.64 9.37
C ASP A 69 27.68 -9.74 8.09
N GLU A 70 27.57 -10.84 7.34
CA GLU A 70 28.29 -11.01 6.07
C GLU A 70 27.95 -9.90 5.06
N LEU A 71 26.66 -9.54 4.95
CA LEU A 71 26.21 -8.43 4.11
C LEU A 71 26.81 -7.10 4.54
N THR A 72 26.88 -6.85 5.86
CA THR A 72 27.48 -5.63 6.41
C THR A 72 28.97 -5.57 6.11
N GLU A 73 29.71 -6.65 6.33
CA GLU A 73 31.14 -6.76 6.03
C GLU A 73 31.43 -6.54 4.55
N PHE A 74 30.65 -7.18 3.68
CA PHE A 74 30.78 -7.01 2.23
C PHE A 74 30.59 -5.54 1.82
N VAL A 75 29.55 -4.88 2.34
CA VAL A 75 29.27 -3.47 2.03
C VAL A 75 30.42 -2.56 2.48
N VAL A 76 30.96 -2.78 3.68
CA VAL A 76 32.11 -2.02 4.19
C VAL A 76 33.33 -2.23 3.32
N ARG A 77 33.72 -3.49 3.07
CA ARG A 77 34.87 -3.82 2.21
C ARG A 77 34.73 -3.18 0.84
N ARG A 78 33.56 -3.30 0.20
CA ARG A 78 33.33 -2.80 -1.15
C ARG A 78 33.38 -1.27 -1.21
N ARG A 79 32.87 -0.57 -0.19
CA ARG A 79 32.96 0.89 -0.09
C ARG A 79 34.41 1.35 0.03
N THR A 80 35.23 0.66 0.83
CA THR A 80 36.65 0.96 0.98
C THR A 80 37.41 0.75 -0.33
N GLU A 81 37.25 -0.41 -0.98
CA GLU A 81 37.90 -0.71 -2.27
C GLU A 81 37.57 0.36 -3.34
N LEU A 82 36.31 0.80 -3.41
CA LEU A 82 35.88 1.82 -4.36
C LEU A 82 36.41 3.22 -4.03
N ALA A 83 36.59 3.54 -2.74
CA ALA A 83 37.17 4.80 -2.31
C ALA A 83 38.68 4.85 -2.57
N GLU A 84 39.39 3.72 -2.39
CA GLU A 84 40.84 3.60 -2.65
C GLU A 84 41.17 3.57 -4.15
N ALA A 85 40.25 3.08 -4.98
CA ALA A 85 40.40 3.07 -6.43
C ALA A 85 40.11 4.43 -7.10
N ARG A 86 39.70 5.45 -6.34
CA ARG A 86 39.38 6.80 -6.81
C ARG A 86 40.54 7.77 -6.57
#